data_AF-A0A1J9PYY6-F1
#
_entry.id   AF-A0A1J9PYY6-F1
#
_cell.length_a   1.000
_cell.length_b   1.000
_cell.length_c   1.000
_cell.angle_alpha   90.00
_cell.angle_beta   90.00
_cell.angle_gamma   90.00
#
_symmetry.space_group_name_H-M   'P 1'
#
loop_
_entity.id
_entity.type
_entity.pdbx_description
1 polymer ?
#
loop_
_entity_poly.entity_id
_entity_poly.type
_entity_poly.pdbx_seq_one_letter_code
_entity_poly.pdbx_strand_id
1 'polypeptide(L)'
;MKEFLTATYELMEAFLMSKLDVVFSSYQRTALYGKLREIIPTFLQSLKYPHLRAANEFYQVEQMKPFTMATAAFQSAQREAFDILKTRRQESRMMRFLESGDNMDGARRVGPSGISDAQMGEDEYAKEIEIMAVSRAYYEIARSRFVDTLRASTRNSSERCMELMVEDPERQKRRRDLKEEEKLKKAMGSLSTI
;
A
#
# COMPACT_ATOMS: atom_id res chain seq x y z
N MET A 1 -8.23 0.82 1.22
CA MET A 1 -7.34 1.01 0.05
C MET A 1 -7.82 2.16 -0.83
N LYS A 2 -9.11 2.20 -1.17
CA LYS A 2 -9.73 3.37 -1.81
C LYS A 2 -9.43 4.68 -1.06
N GLU A 3 -9.45 4.63 0.26
CA GLU A 3 -9.15 5.75 1.17
C GLU A 3 -7.70 6.21 1.01
N PHE A 4 -6.75 5.27 1.07
CA PHE A 4 -5.32 5.56 0.90
C PHE A 4 -5.02 6.20 -0.45
N LEU A 5 -5.54 5.63 -1.54
CA LEU A 5 -5.35 6.19 -2.88
C LEU A 5 -6.02 7.55 -3.02
N THR A 6 -7.23 7.71 -2.47
CA THR A 6 -7.94 9.00 -2.47
C THR A 6 -7.12 10.08 -1.78
N ALA A 7 -6.65 9.82 -0.56
CA ALA A 7 -5.81 10.73 0.20
C ALA A 7 -4.48 11.03 -0.52
N THR A 8 -3.90 10.04 -1.20
CA THR A 8 -2.66 10.23 -1.98
C THR A 8 -2.87 11.22 -3.13
N TYR A 9 -3.95 11.05 -3.92
CA TYR A 9 -4.25 11.96 -5.02
C TYR A 9 -4.67 13.36 -4.53
N GLU A 10 -5.40 13.46 -3.42
CA GLU A 10 -5.72 14.75 -2.79
C GLU A 10 -4.46 15.49 -2.33
N LEU A 11 -3.50 14.78 -1.75
CA LEU A 11 -2.21 15.36 -1.37
C LEU A 11 -1.40 15.81 -2.58
N MET A 12 -1.37 15.02 -3.65
CA MET A 12 -0.72 15.38 -4.92
C MET A 12 -1.36 16.62 -5.54
N GLU A 13 -2.69 16.70 -5.54
CA GLU A 13 -3.43 17.85 -6.07
C GLU A 13 -3.11 19.11 -5.26
N ALA A 14 -3.22 19.04 -3.93
CA ALA A 14 -2.90 20.16 -3.06
C ALA A 14 -1.45 20.63 -3.24
N PHE A 15 -0.51 19.69 -3.37
CA PHE A 15 0.90 20.00 -3.63
C PHE A 15 1.08 20.72 -4.98
N LEU A 16 0.52 20.18 -6.06
CA LEU A 16 0.66 20.78 -7.40
C LEU A 16 -0.01 22.15 -7.48
N MET A 17 -1.18 22.32 -6.86
CA MET A 17 -1.87 23.62 -6.76
C MET A 17 -1.05 24.63 -5.98
N SER A 18 -0.49 24.24 -4.84
CA SER A 18 0.39 25.11 -4.06
C SER A 18 1.62 25.54 -4.86
N LYS A 19 2.24 24.63 -5.63
CA LYS A 19 3.37 24.98 -6.51
C LYS A 19 2.94 25.89 -7.65
N LEU A 20 1.77 25.68 -8.24
CA LEU A 20 1.22 26.56 -9.26
C LEU A 20 1.06 27.98 -8.70
N ASP A 21 0.47 28.13 -7.50
CA ASP A 21 0.22 29.42 -6.86
C ASP A 21 1.52 30.20 -6.57
N VAL A 22 2.58 29.50 -6.17
CA VAL A 22 3.90 30.10 -5.92
C VAL A 22 4.56 30.52 -7.22
N VAL A 23 4.65 29.62 -8.21
CA VAL A 23 5.39 29.85 -9.47
C VAL A 23 4.68 30.87 -10.36
N PHE A 24 3.35 30.87 -10.37
CA PHE A 24 2.52 31.77 -11.20
C PHE A 24 1.92 32.93 -10.39
N SER A 25 2.48 33.26 -9.22
CA SER A 25 1.99 34.33 -8.35
C SER A 25 1.79 35.68 -9.08
N SER A 26 2.70 36.06 -9.99
CA SER A 26 2.57 37.28 -10.81
C SER A 26 1.59 37.14 -11.99
N TYR A 27 1.20 35.92 -12.36
CA TYR A 27 0.38 35.60 -13.52
C TYR A 27 -1.03 35.12 -13.15
N GLN A 28 -1.45 35.26 -11.89
CA GLN A 28 -2.76 34.78 -11.42
C GLN A 28 -3.96 35.34 -12.18
N ARG A 29 -3.84 36.56 -12.73
CA ARG A 29 -4.90 37.21 -13.52
C ARG A 29 -4.94 36.76 -14.99
N THR A 30 -4.04 35.86 -15.40
CA THR A 30 -3.95 35.41 -16.79
C THR A 30 -4.89 34.24 -17.06
N ALA A 31 -5.38 34.14 -18.30
CA ALA A 31 -6.14 32.98 -18.76
C ALA A 31 -5.35 31.67 -18.65
N LEU A 32 -4.01 31.73 -18.78
CA LEU A 32 -3.12 30.58 -18.62
C LEU A 32 -3.20 30.00 -17.20
N TYR A 33 -3.13 30.83 -16.17
CA TYR A 33 -3.24 30.38 -14.79
C TYR A 33 -4.60 29.72 -14.52
N GLY A 34 -5.69 30.35 -14.99
CA GLY A 34 -7.03 29.76 -14.91
C GLY A 34 -7.12 28.39 -15.59
N LYS A 35 -6.53 28.26 -16.79
CA LYS A 35 -6.48 26.98 -17.51
C LYS A 35 -5.65 25.92 -16.80
N LEU A 36 -4.51 26.28 -16.19
CA LEU A 36 -3.70 25.34 -15.43
C LEU A 36 -4.43 24.83 -14.19
N ARG A 37 -5.17 25.70 -13.49
CA ARG A 37 -6.04 25.30 -12.37
C ARG A 37 -7.15 24.33 -12.77
N GLU A 38 -7.63 24.39 -14.01
CA GLU A 38 -8.64 23.46 -14.54
C GLU A 38 -8.01 22.12 -14.98
N ILE A 39 -6.83 22.18 -15.60
CA ILE A 39 -6.15 21.00 -16.17
C ILE A 39 -5.60 20.09 -15.08
N ILE A 40 -4.98 20.64 -14.03
CA ILE A 40 -4.30 19.83 -13.00
C ILE A 40 -5.24 18.81 -12.32
N PRO A 41 -6.42 19.18 -11.79
CA PRO A 41 -7.33 18.23 -11.16
C PRO A 41 -7.85 17.21 -12.18
N THR A 42 -8.20 17.66 -13.38
CA THR A 42 -8.70 16.80 -14.47
C THR A 42 -7.67 15.74 -14.84
N PHE A 43 -6.41 16.13 -14.96
CA PHE A 43 -5.31 15.23 -15.23
C PHE A 43 -5.10 14.22 -14.10
N LEU A 44 -5.08 14.66 -12.83
CA LEU A 44 -4.95 13.76 -11.69
C LEU A 44 -6.11 12.77 -11.60
N GLN A 45 -7.33 13.20 -11.89
CA GLN A 45 -8.49 12.30 -11.97
C GLN A 45 -8.32 11.25 -13.08
N SER A 46 -7.78 11.63 -14.24
CA SER A 46 -7.51 10.70 -15.34
C SER A 46 -6.51 9.60 -14.96
N LEU A 47 -5.60 9.87 -14.02
CA LEU A 47 -4.68 8.88 -13.45
C LEU A 47 -5.31 8.09 -12.30
N LYS A 48 -6.13 8.75 -11.46
CA LYS A 48 -6.76 8.16 -10.27
C LYS A 48 -7.72 7.03 -10.60
N TYR A 49 -8.58 7.20 -11.60
CA TYR A 49 -9.59 6.18 -11.92
C TYR A 49 -8.99 4.83 -12.36
N PRO A 50 -8.04 4.79 -13.33
CA PRO A 50 -7.37 3.53 -13.69
C PRO A 50 -6.62 2.92 -12.51
N HIS A 51 -5.96 3.74 -11.69
CA HIS A 51 -5.19 3.25 -10.55
C HIS A 51 -6.09 2.62 -9.47
N LEU A 52 -7.24 3.25 -9.15
CA LEU A 52 -8.25 2.67 -8.27
C LEU A 52 -8.82 1.35 -8.81
N ARG A 53 -9.06 1.28 -10.12
CA ARG A 53 -9.54 0.05 -10.77
C ARG A 53 -8.53 -1.08 -10.62
N ALA A 54 -7.27 -0.83 -10.98
CA ALA A 54 -6.20 -1.83 -10.88
C ALA A 54 -5.98 -2.29 -9.42
N ALA A 55 -6.00 -1.36 -8.46
CA ALA A 55 -5.86 -1.72 -7.05
C ALA A 55 -7.03 -2.60 -6.57
N ASN A 56 -8.26 -2.33 -7.03
CA ASN A 56 -9.41 -3.17 -6.75
C ASN A 56 -9.31 -4.57 -7.39
N GLU A 57 -8.77 -4.67 -8.61
CA GLU A 57 -8.48 -5.96 -9.24
C GLU A 57 -7.47 -6.77 -8.42
N PHE A 58 -6.40 -6.14 -7.92
CA PHE A 58 -5.43 -6.81 -7.03
C PHE A 58 -6.10 -7.34 -5.75
N TYR A 59 -6.96 -6.54 -5.13
CA TYR A 59 -7.72 -6.97 -3.96
C TYR A 59 -8.63 -8.16 -4.26
N GLN A 60 -9.35 -8.14 -5.39
CA GLN A 60 -10.25 -9.22 -5.79
C GLN A 60 -9.49 -10.52 -6.08
N VAL A 61 -8.30 -10.44 -6.66
CA VAL A 61 -7.44 -11.62 -6.89
C VAL A 61 -7.09 -12.29 -5.58
N GLU A 62 -6.64 -11.52 -4.58
CA GLU A 62 -6.27 -12.06 -3.27
C GLU A 62 -7.48 -12.62 -2.50
N GLN A 63 -8.69 -12.08 -2.73
CA GLN A 63 -9.91 -12.57 -2.08
C GLN A 63 -10.48 -13.84 -2.72
N MET A 64 -10.51 -13.92 -4.05
CA MET A 64 -11.27 -14.94 -4.78
C MET A 64 -10.44 -16.17 -5.16
N LYS A 65 -9.12 -16.03 -5.21
CA LYS A 65 -8.22 -17.08 -5.73
C LYS A 65 -6.98 -17.22 -4.85
N PRO A 66 -7.11 -17.74 -3.62
CA PRO A 66 -5.97 -17.87 -2.73
C PRO A 66 -4.95 -18.85 -3.30
N PHE A 67 -3.81 -18.31 -3.76
CA PHE A 67 -2.72 -19.07 -4.35
C PHE A 67 -1.37 -18.41 -4.10
N THR A 68 -0.37 -19.21 -3.76
CA THR A 68 0.99 -18.70 -3.54
C THR A 68 2.05 -19.69 -3.98
N MET A 69 3.08 -19.17 -4.66
CA MET A 69 4.31 -19.91 -4.97
C MET A 69 5.42 -19.69 -3.94
N ALA A 70 5.18 -18.82 -2.94
CA ALA A 70 6.11 -18.60 -1.83
C ALA A 70 6.00 -19.73 -0.80
N THR A 71 6.28 -20.96 -1.21
CA THR A 71 6.05 -22.19 -0.41
C THR A 71 6.80 -22.17 0.91
N ALA A 72 8.06 -21.76 0.93
CA ALA A 72 8.84 -21.66 2.17
C ALA A 72 8.26 -20.65 3.17
N ALA A 73 7.88 -19.47 2.70
CA ALA A 73 7.26 -18.44 3.54
C ALA A 73 5.89 -18.91 4.04
N PHE A 74 5.11 -19.57 3.19
CA PHE A 74 3.80 -20.11 3.54
C PHE A 74 3.92 -21.19 4.63
N GLN A 75 4.82 -22.14 4.46
CA GLN A 75 5.06 -23.20 5.44
C GLN A 75 5.59 -22.66 6.77
N SER A 76 6.41 -21.60 6.74
CA SER A 76 6.86 -20.95 7.96
C SER A 76 5.70 -20.28 8.69
N ALA A 77 4.91 -19.47 8.00
CA ALA A 77 3.75 -18.76 8.57
C ALA A 77 2.67 -19.74 9.05
N GLN A 78 2.47 -20.86 8.34
CA GLN A 78 1.53 -21.91 8.73
C GLN A 78 1.96 -22.59 10.02
N ARG A 79 3.24 -22.95 10.16
CA ARG A 79 3.76 -23.56 11.40
C ARG A 79 3.61 -22.60 12.58
N GLU A 80 4.02 -21.35 12.41
CA GLU A 80 3.89 -20.34 13.45
C GLU A 80 2.42 -20.13 13.88
N ALA A 81 1.52 -19.98 12.90
CA ALA A 81 0.09 -19.83 13.18
C ALA A 81 -0.49 -21.07 13.87
N PHE A 82 -0.09 -22.27 13.44
CA PHE A 82 -0.53 -23.52 14.03
C PHE A 82 -0.07 -23.65 15.49
N ASP A 83 1.21 -23.39 15.77
CA ASP A 83 1.77 -23.47 17.11
C ASP A 83 1.08 -22.49 18.07
N ILE A 84 0.83 -21.25 17.63
CA ILE A 84 0.09 -20.25 18.41
C ILE A 84 -1.33 -20.73 18.70
N LEU A 85 -2.07 -21.15 17.66
CA LEU A 85 -3.47 -21.56 17.81
C LEU A 85 -3.60 -22.81 18.68
N LYS A 86 -2.72 -23.80 18.48
CA LYS A 86 -2.68 -25.03 19.25
C LYS A 86 -2.36 -24.76 20.71
N THR A 87 -1.36 -23.92 21.00
CA THR A 87 -1.01 -23.55 22.38
C THR A 87 -2.17 -22.86 23.09
N ARG A 88 -2.78 -21.84 22.46
CA ARG A 88 -3.94 -21.12 23.02
C ARG A 88 -5.15 -22.03 23.24
N ARG A 89 -5.35 -23.00 22.36
CA ARG A 89 -6.39 -24.00 22.49
C ARG A 89 -6.14 -24.93 23.67
N GLN A 90 -4.92 -25.46 23.80
CA GLN A 90 -4.54 -26.30 24.94
C GLN A 90 -4.70 -25.54 26.27
N GLU A 91 -4.26 -24.28 26.34
CA GLU A 91 -4.49 -23.41 27.50
C GLU A 91 -5.99 -23.30 27.84
N SER A 92 -6.83 -23.04 26.83
CA SER A 92 -8.28 -22.88 27.02
C SER A 92 -8.95 -24.19 27.46
N ARG A 93 -8.54 -25.33 26.90
CA ARG A 93 -9.04 -26.66 27.26
C ARG A 93 -8.66 -27.02 28.69
N MET A 94 -7.40 -26.78 29.06
CA MET A 94 -6.90 -27.02 30.42
C MET A 94 -7.66 -26.18 31.45
N MET A 95 -7.90 -24.90 31.16
CA MET A 95 -8.68 -24.02 32.03
C MET A 95 -10.11 -24.56 32.24
N ARG A 96 -10.80 -24.93 31.16
CA ARG A 96 -12.15 -25.52 31.26
C ARG A 96 -12.16 -26.84 32.03
N PHE A 97 -11.17 -27.70 31.81
CA PHE A 97 -11.05 -28.97 32.53
C PHE A 97 -10.89 -28.76 34.03
N LEU A 98 -10.03 -27.80 34.43
CA LEU A 98 -9.85 -27.41 35.83
C LEU A 98 -11.11 -26.80 36.46
N GLU A 99 -11.86 -25.99 35.70
CA GLU A 99 -13.12 -25.37 36.14
C GLU A 99 -14.27 -26.38 36.28
N SER A 100 -14.28 -27.45 35.47
CA SER A 100 -15.36 -28.44 35.42
C SER A 100 -15.37 -29.39 36.63
N GLY A 101 -14.32 -29.38 37.46
CA GLY A 101 -14.28 -30.15 38.72
C GLY A 101 -14.10 -31.66 38.57
N ASP A 102 -13.82 -32.16 37.36
CA ASP A 102 -13.55 -33.59 37.07
C ASP A 102 -12.25 -34.14 37.72
N ASN A 103 -11.59 -33.30 38.53
CA ASN A 103 -10.43 -33.62 39.36
C ASN A 103 -10.80 -34.32 40.69
N MET A 104 -12.00 -34.87 40.81
CA MET A 104 -12.51 -35.49 42.05
C MET A 104 -12.49 -37.03 41.98
N ASP A 105 -11.37 -37.60 41.52
CA ASP A 105 -10.98 -38.94 41.95
C ASP A 105 -9.89 -38.81 43.00
N GLY A 106 -10.11 -39.47 44.14
CA GLY A 106 -9.46 -39.21 45.42
C GLY A 106 -7.95 -38.92 45.38
N ALA A 107 -7.57 -37.82 46.01
CA ALA A 107 -6.23 -37.40 46.38
C ALA A 107 -5.35 -36.78 45.27
N ARG A 108 -5.00 -35.51 45.55
CA ARG A 108 -3.94 -34.67 44.96
C ARG A 108 -4.41 -33.81 43.76
N ARG A 109 -4.63 -32.52 44.03
CA ARG A 109 -4.76 -31.48 43.00
C ARG A 109 -3.56 -31.58 42.06
N VAL A 110 -3.77 -32.08 40.84
CA VAL A 110 -2.75 -32.04 39.81
C VAL A 110 -2.55 -30.57 39.45
N GLY A 111 -1.34 -30.05 39.66
CA GLY A 111 -1.00 -28.68 39.26
C GLY A 111 -1.11 -28.53 37.74
N PRO A 112 -1.25 -27.30 37.22
CA PRO A 112 -1.42 -27.03 35.78
C PRO A 112 -0.35 -27.68 34.89
N SER A 113 0.84 -27.96 35.42
CA SER A 113 1.98 -28.54 34.71
C SER A 113 1.90 -30.05 34.46
N GLY A 114 0.87 -30.75 34.93
CA GLY A 114 0.74 -32.22 34.82
C GLY A 114 -0.37 -32.72 33.89
N ILE A 115 -1.19 -31.83 33.34
CA ILE A 115 -2.37 -32.21 32.54
C ILE A 115 -1.94 -32.39 31.08
N SER A 116 -1.84 -33.63 30.63
CA SER A 116 -1.54 -33.97 29.24
C SER A 116 -2.82 -34.14 28.43
N ASP A 117 -2.72 -34.05 27.09
CA ASP A 117 -3.84 -34.30 26.17
C ASP A 117 -4.52 -35.67 26.42
N ALA A 118 -3.81 -36.65 27.01
CA ALA A 118 -4.37 -37.95 27.38
C ALA A 118 -5.46 -37.87 28.47
N GLN A 119 -5.42 -36.85 29.33
CA GLN A 119 -6.43 -36.64 30.38
C GLN A 119 -7.63 -35.82 29.89
N MET A 120 -7.41 -34.93 28.93
CA MET A 120 -8.46 -34.07 28.37
C MET A 120 -9.19 -34.68 27.16
N GLY A 121 -8.78 -35.87 26.74
CA GLY A 121 -9.29 -36.53 25.53
C GLY A 121 -8.74 -35.94 24.23
N GLU A 122 -9.08 -36.58 23.11
CA GLU A 122 -8.74 -36.08 21.77
C GLU A 122 -9.40 -34.73 21.51
N ASP A 123 -8.69 -33.83 20.81
CA ASP A 123 -9.23 -32.54 20.45
C ASP A 123 -10.10 -32.64 19.19
N GLU A 124 -11.42 -32.57 19.37
CA GLU A 124 -12.40 -32.61 18.27
C GLU A 124 -12.16 -31.53 17.20
N TYR A 125 -11.50 -30.42 17.56
CA TYR A 125 -11.28 -29.30 16.65
C TYR A 125 -9.84 -29.24 16.11
N ALA A 126 -9.06 -30.31 16.24
CA ALA A 126 -7.67 -30.33 15.77
C ALA A 126 -7.57 -29.98 14.27
N LYS A 127 -8.51 -30.45 13.45
CA LYS A 127 -8.57 -30.17 12.01
C LYS A 127 -8.91 -28.71 11.74
N GLU A 128 -9.82 -28.12 12.50
CA GLU A 128 -10.21 -26.71 12.40
C GLU A 128 -9.03 -25.81 12.73
N ILE A 129 -8.21 -26.14 13.74
CA ILE A 129 -6.97 -25.42 14.04
C ILE A 129 -6.02 -25.45 12.83
N GLU A 130 -5.86 -26.61 12.19
CA GLU A 130 -5.02 -26.76 11.02
C GLU A 130 -5.52 -25.90 9.84
N ILE A 131 -6.83 -25.94 9.56
CA ILE A 131 -7.46 -25.13 8.51
C ILE A 131 -7.34 -23.63 8.81
N MET A 132 -7.49 -23.23 10.07
CA MET A 132 -7.31 -21.83 10.50
C MET A 132 -5.85 -21.39 10.33
N ALA A 133 -4.88 -22.26 10.63
CA ALA A 133 -3.46 -21.98 10.43
C ALA A 133 -3.12 -21.78 8.94
N VAL A 134 -3.65 -22.64 8.06
CA VAL A 134 -3.53 -22.51 6.60
C VAL A 134 -4.07 -21.16 6.11
N SER A 135 -5.28 -20.81 6.56
CA SER A 135 -5.93 -19.56 6.19
C SER A 135 -5.12 -18.35 6.66
N ARG A 136 -4.64 -18.38 7.92
CA ARG A 136 -3.82 -17.31 8.50
C ARG A 136 -2.47 -17.15 7.79
N ALA A 137 -1.82 -18.26 7.43
CA ALA A 137 -0.59 -18.25 6.65
C ALA A 137 -0.78 -17.61 5.27
N TYR A 138 -1.92 -17.88 4.63
CA TYR A 138 -2.23 -17.23 3.36
C TYR A 138 -2.41 -15.72 3.52
N TYR A 139 -3.20 -15.29 4.52
CA TYR A 139 -3.40 -13.86 4.81
C TYR A 139 -2.09 -13.12 5.09
N GLU A 140 -1.13 -13.78 5.74
CA GLU A 140 0.20 -13.22 6.01
C GLU A 140 0.98 -12.92 4.72
N ILE A 141 0.90 -13.81 3.73
CA ILE A 141 1.52 -13.58 2.43
C ILE A 141 0.74 -12.54 1.63
N ALA A 142 -0.58 -12.69 1.58
CA ALA A 142 -1.46 -11.82 0.81
C ALA A 142 -1.35 -10.37 1.27
N ARG A 143 -1.29 -10.11 2.59
CA ARG A 143 -1.12 -8.74 3.11
C ARG A 143 0.20 -8.11 2.67
N SER A 144 1.30 -8.87 2.72
CA SER A 144 2.62 -8.35 2.32
C SER A 144 2.62 -8.02 0.83
N ARG A 145 2.18 -8.98 0.00
CA ARG A 145 2.11 -8.81 -1.46
C ARG A 145 1.21 -7.65 -1.85
N PHE A 146 0.05 -7.52 -1.20
CA PHE A 146 -0.89 -6.45 -1.48
C PHE A 146 -0.30 -5.07 -1.19
N VAL A 147 0.40 -4.91 -0.06
CA VAL A 147 1.08 -3.65 0.29
C VAL A 147 2.18 -3.32 -0.73
N ASP A 148 3.00 -4.31 -1.10
CA ASP A 148 4.09 -4.11 -2.06
C ASP A 148 3.55 -3.72 -3.45
N THR A 149 2.49 -4.40 -3.89
CA THR A 149 1.84 -4.15 -5.17
C THR A 149 1.24 -2.73 -5.21
N LEU A 150 0.55 -2.32 -4.15
CA LEU A 150 -0.05 -0.99 -4.06
C LEU A 150 1.02 0.12 -4.02
N ARG A 151 2.13 -0.12 -3.32
CA ARG A 151 3.27 0.81 -3.30
C ARG A 151 3.90 0.95 -4.68
N ALA A 152 4.15 -0.17 -5.36
CA ALA A 152 4.71 -0.18 -6.71
C ALA A 152 3.80 0.53 -7.71
N SER A 153 2.49 0.26 -7.69
CA SER A 153 1.54 0.92 -8.60
C SER A 153 1.44 2.43 -8.38
N THR A 154 1.51 2.87 -7.11
CA THR A 154 1.53 4.29 -6.74
C THR A 154 2.80 4.98 -7.24
N ARG A 155 3.95 4.33 -7.06
CA ARG A 155 5.23 4.84 -7.58
C ARG A 155 5.20 5.01 -9.09
N ASN A 156 4.75 3.99 -9.82
CA ASN A 156 4.65 4.03 -11.28
C ASN A 156 3.72 5.16 -11.75
N SER A 157 2.61 5.39 -11.04
CA SER A 157 1.69 6.49 -11.33
C SER A 157 2.35 7.86 -11.13
N SER A 158 3.16 8.00 -10.09
CA SER A 158 3.94 9.22 -9.83
C SER A 158 5.04 9.44 -10.87
N GLU A 159 5.75 8.38 -11.28
CA GLU A 159 6.78 8.44 -12.32
C GLU A 159 6.18 8.86 -13.66
N ARG A 160 5.06 8.23 -14.05
CA ARG A 160 4.31 8.60 -15.25
C ARG A 160 3.78 10.03 -15.21
N CYS A 161 3.39 10.52 -14.04
CA CYS A 161 3.04 11.93 -13.84
C CYS A 161 4.23 12.84 -14.15
N MET A 162 5.42 12.52 -13.63
CA MET A 162 6.65 13.29 -13.90
C MET A 162 7.02 13.26 -15.38
N GLU A 163 6.97 12.10 -16.03
CA GLU A 163 7.24 11.94 -17.47
C GLU A 163 6.32 12.82 -18.33
N LEU A 164 5.02 12.82 -18.03
CA LEU A 164 4.04 13.62 -18.76
C LEU A 164 4.15 15.13 -18.49
N MET A 165 4.85 15.52 -17.41
CA MET A 165 5.12 16.92 -17.07
C MET A 165 6.46 17.45 -17.62
N VAL A 166 7.23 16.63 -18.33
CA VAL A 166 8.49 17.08 -18.97
C VAL A 166 8.21 18.13 -20.03
N GLU A 167 9.05 19.18 -20.08
CA GLU A 167 8.93 20.25 -21.09
C GLU A 167 9.10 19.69 -22.50
N ASP A 168 8.22 20.12 -23.42
CA ASP A 168 8.30 19.77 -24.84
C ASP A 168 9.67 20.16 -25.44
N PRO A 169 10.41 19.23 -26.08
CA PRO A 169 11.77 19.47 -26.55
C PRO A 169 11.88 20.61 -27.57
N GLU A 170 10.90 20.75 -28.46
CA GLU A 170 10.85 21.80 -29.48
C GLU A 170 10.60 23.17 -28.84
N ARG A 171 9.76 23.22 -27.80
CA ARG A 171 9.54 24.43 -27.01
C ARG A 171 10.79 24.80 -26.21
N GLN A 172 11.49 23.83 -25.63
CA GLN A 172 12.75 24.04 -24.92
C GLN A 172 13.84 24.56 -25.86
N LYS A 173 13.92 24.05 -27.09
CA LYS A 173 14.86 24.50 -28.13
C LYS A 173 14.59 25.95 -28.52
N ARG A 174 13.34 26.29 -28.90
CA ARG A 174 12.94 27.67 -29.24
C ARG A 174 13.27 28.68 -28.14
N ARG A 175 13.07 28.30 -26.87
CA ARG A 175 13.38 29.17 -25.73
C ARG A 175 14.89 29.42 -25.55
N ARG A 176 15.73 28.45 -25.92
CA ARG A 176 17.19 28.61 -25.95
C ARG A 176 17.60 29.55 -27.07
N ASP A 177 17.05 29.36 -28.27
CA ASP A 177 17.38 30.17 -29.45
C ASP A 177 17.02 31.65 -29.22
N LEU A 178 15.83 31.94 -28.68
CA LEU A 178 15.39 33.29 -28.33
C LEU A 178 16.30 33.97 -27.28
N LYS A 179 16.82 33.20 -26.31
CA LYS A 179 17.78 33.71 -25.32
C LYS A 179 19.12 34.06 -25.95
N GLU A 180 19.59 33.27 -26.92
CA GLU A 180 20.82 33.57 -27.66
C GLU A 180 20.65 34.82 -28.53
N GLU A 181 19.50 35.01 -29.19
CA GLU A 181 19.19 36.24 -29.94
C GLU A 181 19.14 37.48 -29.05
N GLU A 182 18.56 37.39 -27.85
CA GLU A 182 18.56 38.49 -26.88
C GLU A 182 19.98 38.88 -26.44
N LYS A 183 20.86 37.89 -26.20
CA LYS A 183 22.26 38.14 -25.86
C LYS A 183 22.98 38.85 -27.01
N LEU A 184 22.76 38.41 -28.25
CA LEU A 184 23.34 39.03 -29.45
C LEU A 184 22.87 40.48 -29.61
N LYS A 185 21.57 40.76 -29.45
CA LYS A 185 21.03 42.13 -29.50
C LYS A 185 21.63 43.02 -28.41
N LYS A 186 21.80 42.50 -27.19
CA LYS A 186 22.40 43.25 -26.09
C LYS A 186 23.88 43.56 -26.33
N ALA A 187 24.63 42.60 -26.90
CA ALA A 187 26.02 42.80 -27.30
C ALA A 187 26.14 43.85 -28.43
N MET A 188 25.28 43.77 -29.44
CA MET A 188 25.23 44.77 -30.52
C MET A 188 24.90 46.17 -30.01
N GLY A 189 23.93 46.32 -29.11
CA GLY A 189 23.61 47.62 -28.50
C GLY A 189 24.75 48.19 -27.65
N SER A 190 25.54 47.32 -27.02
CA SER A 190 26.72 47.74 -26.25
C SER A 190 27.84 48.24 -27.17
N LEU A 191 27.99 47.64 -28.35
CA LEU A 191 28.94 48.07 -29.39
C LEU A 191 28.53 49.39 -30.07
N SER A 192 27.23 49.68 -30.19
CA SER A 192 26.74 50.91 -30.81
C SER A 192 26.74 52.13 -29.87
N THR A 193 27.10 51.95 -28.60
CA THR A 193 27.13 53.03 -27.58
C THR A 193 28.56 53.51 -27.30
N ILE A 194 29.54 52.95 -28.01
CA ILE A 194 30.96 53.36 -28.03
C ILE A 194 31.22 54.12 -29.33
#